data_AF-A0A7K4D0W5-F1
#
_entry.id   AF-A0A7K4D0W5-F1
#
_cell.length_a   1.000
_cell.length_b   1.000
_cell.length_c   1.000
_cell.angle_alpha   90.00
_cell.angle_beta   90.00
_cell.angle_gamma   90.00
#
_symmetry.space_group_name_H-M   'P 1'
#
loop_
_entity.id
_entity.type
_entity.pdbx_description
1 polymer ?
#
loop_
_entity_poly.entity_id
_entity_poly.type
_entity_poly.pdbx_seq_one_letter_code
_entity_poly.pdbx_strand_id
1 'polypeptide(L)'
;MPKTNPKKSSRYSQYYRRAKERAITEKVKDRAPLYYGLTFVGVVVAIVIVVLALTLPEILKLKSQRGDTVTVQYIGSYAINGTVFDPQPGNPTPSQLTHKIGDPGLLDYFDQQLVGMEPGVKKVFVIPAQFGYTDPSNKLYGYDLRFEVTIVKLVRGGETLYPKAT
;
A
#
# COMPACT_ATOMS: atom_id res chain seq x y z
N MET A 1 -9.30 -57.19 69.20
CA MET A 1 -9.08 -56.20 68.12
C MET A 1 -9.13 -56.93 66.77
N PRO A 2 -10.00 -56.53 65.81
CA PRO A 2 -10.06 -57.22 64.53
C PRO A 2 -8.86 -56.81 63.68
N LYS A 3 -8.13 -57.81 63.15
CA LYS A 3 -6.98 -57.58 62.25
C LYS A 3 -7.50 -57.02 60.92
N THR A 4 -7.24 -55.74 60.65
CA THR A 4 -7.53 -55.15 59.34
C THR A 4 -6.61 -55.77 58.29
N ASN A 5 -7.19 -56.41 57.27
CA ASN A 5 -6.44 -57.08 56.21
C ASN A 5 -5.86 -56.06 55.21
N PRO A 6 -4.53 -55.84 55.20
CA PRO A 6 -3.88 -54.79 54.41
C PRO A 6 -4.03 -54.98 52.89
N LYS A 7 -4.32 -56.21 52.43
CA LYS A 7 -4.50 -56.49 50.98
C LYS A 7 -5.82 -55.93 50.42
N LYS A 8 -6.86 -55.71 51.26
CA LYS A 8 -8.16 -55.19 50.80
C LYS A 8 -8.12 -53.69 50.49
N SER A 9 -7.38 -52.89 51.28
CA SER A 9 -7.28 -51.44 51.05
C SER A 9 -6.46 -51.09 49.80
N SER A 10 -5.42 -51.88 49.50
CA SER A 10 -4.59 -51.72 48.30
C SER A 10 -5.36 -51.99 46.99
N ARG A 11 -6.23 -53.00 46.97
CA ARG A 11 -7.09 -53.25 45.79
C ARG A 11 -8.13 -52.16 45.58
N TYR A 12 -8.68 -51.63 46.67
CA TYR A 12 -9.67 -50.55 46.62
C TYR A 12 -9.07 -49.24 46.08
N SER A 13 -7.85 -48.90 46.52
CA SER A 13 -7.14 -47.72 46.00
C SER A 13 -6.74 -47.87 44.53
N GLN A 14 -6.37 -49.08 44.08
CA GLN A 14 -6.11 -49.34 42.67
C GLN A 14 -7.37 -49.25 41.80
N TYR A 15 -8.52 -49.72 42.29
CA TYR A 15 -9.80 -49.58 41.58
C TYR A 15 -10.19 -48.11 41.41
N TYR A 16 -10.12 -47.31 42.48
CA TYR A 16 -10.42 -45.88 42.42
C TYR A 16 -9.45 -45.10 41.53
N ARG A 17 -8.16 -45.45 41.55
CA ARG A 17 -7.18 -44.87 40.62
C ARG A 17 -7.56 -45.15 39.17
N ARG A 18 -7.85 -46.41 38.82
CA ARG A 18 -8.23 -46.79 37.45
C ARG A 18 -9.56 -46.16 37.01
N ALA A 19 -10.54 -46.06 37.90
CA ALA A 19 -11.82 -45.41 37.58
C ALA A 19 -11.64 -43.90 37.36
N LYS A 20 -10.83 -43.24 38.19
CA LYS A 20 -10.49 -41.82 38.03
C LYS A 20 -9.64 -41.59 36.78
N GLU A 21 -8.68 -42.46 36.50
CA GLU A 21 -7.86 -42.44 35.28
C GLU A 21 -8.75 -42.58 34.04
N ARG A 22 -9.67 -43.56 34.00
CA ARG A 22 -10.64 -43.74 32.90
C ARG A 22 -11.54 -42.52 32.70
N ALA A 23 -12.09 -41.98 33.79
CA ALA A 23 -12.94 -40.78 33.73
C ALA A 23 -12.16 -39.55 33.22
N ILE A 24 -10.87 -39.44 33.53
CA ILE A 24 -9.99 -38.42 32.97
C ILE A 24 -9.71 -38.72 31.49
N THR A 25 -9.42 -39.97 31.13
CA THR A 25 -9.09 -40.35 29.74
C THR A 25 -10.27 -40.16 28.80
N GLU A 26 -11.48 -40.47 29.26
CA GLU A 26 -12.74 -40.28 28.54
C GLU A 26 -13.04 -38.78 28.34
N LYS A 27 -12.89 -37.96 29.40
CA LYS A 27 -13.02 -36.49 29.30
C LYS A 27 -12.00 -35.84 28.38
N VAL A 28 -10.78 -36.38 28.31
CA VAL A 28 -9.73 -35.91 27.40
C VAL A 28 -10.05 -36.31 25.96
N LYS A 29 -10.51 -37.55 25.73
CA LYS A 29 -10.88 -38.05 24.40
C LYS A 29 -12.02 -37.25 23.76
N ASP A 30 -13.03 -36.88 24.54
CA ASP A 30 -14.16 -36.06 24.08
C ASP A 30 -13.76 -34.63 23.72
N ARG A 31 -12.75 -34.06 24.40
CA ARG A 31 -12.29 -32.68 24.20
C ARG A 31 -11.13 -32.55 23.20
N ALA A 32 -10.43 -33.64 22.90
CA ALA A 32 -9.35 -33.68 21.91
C ALA A 32 -9.75 -33.12 20.53
N PRO A 33 -10.89 -33.50 19.89
CA PRO A 33 -11.26 -32.95 18.59
C PRO A 33 -11.55 -31.44 18.63
N LEU A 34 -12.04 -30.92 19.76
CA LEU A 34 -12.27 -29.49 19.97
C LEU A 34 -10.93 -28.72 20.00
N TYR A 35 -9.92 -29.28 20.67
CA TYR A 35 -8.57 -28.69 20.74
C TYR A 35 -7.89 -28.68 19.36
N TYR A 36 -7.95 -29.80 18.63
CA TYR A 36 -7.38 -29.87 17.28
C TYR A 36 -8.04 -28.87 16.33
N GLY A 37 -9.38 -28.74 16.37
CA GLY A 37 -10.11 -27.74 15.59
C GLY A 37 -9.69 -26.30 15.91
N LEU A 38 -9.55 -25.96 17.20
CA LEU A 38 -9.14 -24.61 17.62
C LEU A 38 -7.69 -24.29 17.21
N THR A 39 -6.77 -25.25 17.35
CA THR A 39 -5.38 -25.08 16.90
C THR A 39 -5.29 -24.96 15.38
N PHE A 40 -6.08 -25.73 14.62
CA PHE A 40 -6.12 -25.66 13.16
C PHE A 40 -6.63 -24.30 12.69
N VAL A 41 -7.73 -23.80 13.28
CA VAL A 41 -8.24 -22.46 12.99
C VAL A 41 -7.20 -21.39 13.32
N GLY A 42 -6.52 -21.49 14.48
CA GLY A 42 -5.45 -20.56 14.85
C GLY A 42 -4.28 -20.58 13.86
N VAL A 43 -3.88 -21.76 13.38
CA VAL A 43 -2.84 -21.91 12.36
C VAL A 43 -3.28 -21.34 11.02
N VAL A 44 -4.52 -21.58 10.59
CA VAL A 44 -5.06 -20.99 9.35
C VAL A 44 -5.12 -19.47 9.46
N VAL A 45 -5.58 -18.92 10.58
CA VAL A 45 -5.60 -17.47 10.82
C VAL A 45 -4.18 -16.90 10.81
N ALA A 46 -3.22 -17.58 11.44
CA ALA A 46 -1.82 -17.16 11.42
C ALA A 46 -1.24 -17.20 9.99
N ILE A 47 -1.54 -18.25 9.21
CA ILE A 47 -1.13 -18.34 7.81
C ILE A 47 -1.77 -17.22 6.99
N VAL A 48 -3.06 -16.92 7.19
CA VAL A 48 -3.74 -15.81 6.52
C VAL A 48 -3.09 -14.48 6.86
N ILE A 49 -2.79 -14.22 8.14
CA ILE A 49 -2.10 -12.99 8.58
C ILE A 49 -0.70 -12.92 7.98
N VAL A 50 0.05 -14.02 7.97
CA VAL A 50 1.39 -14.11 7.38
C VAL A 50 1.33 -13.86 5.88
N VAL A 51 0.40 -14.50 5.15
CA VAL A 51 0.20 -14.28 3.71
C VAL A 51 -0.22 -12.84 3.43
N LEU A 52 -1.12 -12.25 4.22
CA LEU A 52 -1.47 -10.83 4.14
C LEU A 52 -0.24 -9.95 4.35
N ALA A 53 0.51 -10.14 5.44
CA ALA A 53 1.71 -9.35 5.74
C ALA A 53 2.80 -9.47 4.65
N LEU A 54 2.91 -10.64 4.00
CA LEU A 54 3.86 -10.88 2.92
C LEU A 54 3.42 -10.29 1.57
N THR A 55 2.11 -10.16 1.31
CA THR A 55 1.57 -9.64 0.05
C THR A 55 1.24 -8.14 0.06
N LEU A 56 0.98 -7.56 1.23
CA LEU A 56 0.66 -6.13 1.40
C LEU A 56 1.73 -5.13 0.88
N PRO A 57 3.05 -5.36 0.98
CA PRO A 57 4.04 -4.36 0.57
C PRO A 57 4.15 -4.16 -0.94
N GLU A 58 3.72 -5.11 -1.79
CA GLU A 58 3.60 -4.88 -3.24
C GLU A 58 2.37 -4.02 -3.60
N ILE A 59 1.40 -3.92 -2.69
CA ILE A 59 0.23 -3.03 -2.79
C ILE A 59 0.57 -1.61 -2.31
N LEU A 60 1.78 -1.41 -1.74
CA LEU A 60 2.29 -0.10 -1.36
C LEU A 60 2.65 0.70 -2.62
N LYS A 61 1.61 1.24 -3.25
CA LYS A 61 1.59 2.11 -4.42
C LYS A 61 2.86 2.94 -4.52
N LEU A 62 3.67 2.66 -5.55
CA LEU A 62 4.79 3.51 -5.92
C LEU A 62 4.26 4.95 -6.11
N LYS A 63 4.74 5.85 -5.26
CA LYS A 63 4.45 7.27 -5.34
C LYS A 63 5.73 8.05 -5.52
N SER A 64 5.65 9.10 -6.32
CA SER A 64 6.72 10.07 -6.47
C SER A 64 6.95 10.84 -5.17
N GLN A 65 8.20 11.23 -4.94
CA GLN A 65 8.62 12.05 -3.82
C GLN A 65 9.71 13.03 -4.24
N ARG A 66 10.02 14.00 -3.38
CA ARG A 66 11.14 14.93 -3.61
C ARG A 66 12.44 14.16 -3.86
N GLY A 67 13.22 14.63 -4.83
CA GLY A 67 14.47 14.00 -5.28
C GLY A 67 14.30 12.94 -6.36
N ASP A 68 13.08 12.46 -6.64
CA ASP A 68 12.84 11.58 -7.79
C ASP A 68 12.97 12.37 -9.10
N THR A 69 13.56 11.74 -10.11
CA THR A 69 13.53 12.25 -11.49
C THR A 69 12.34 11.63 -12.20
N VAL A 70 11.38 12.46 -12.61
CA VAL A 70 10.17 12.04 -13.31
C VAL A 70 10.19 12.54 -14.76
N THR A 71 9.73 11.70 -15.68
CA THR A 71 9.29 12.14 -16.99
C THR A 71 7.78 12.17 -16.99
N VAL A 72 7.19 13.33 -17.27
CA VAL A 72 5.76 13.53 -17.33
C VAL A 72 5.30 13.78 -18.75
N GLN A 73 4.11 13.26 -19.07
CA GLN A 73 3.29 13.73 -20.18
C GLN A 73 2.27 14.72 -19.64
N TYR A 74 2.09 15.85 -20.31
CA TYR A 74 1.13 16.86 -19.87
C TYR A 74 0.39 17.58 -21.00
N ILE A 75 -0.77 18.13 -20.64
CA ILE A 75 -1.55 19.08 -21.44
C ILE A 75 -1.80 20.30 -20.56
N GLY A 76 -1.43 21.48 -21.04
CA GLY A 76 -1.68 22.78 -20.44
C GLY A 76 -2.79 23.54 -21.17
N SER A 77 -3.79 24.00 -20.44
CA SER A 77 -4.89 24.81 -20.96
C SER A 77 -5.26 25.96 -20.04
N TYR A 78 -5.87 27.02 -20.57
CA TYR A 78 -6.41 28.09 -19.76
C TYR A 78 -7.59 27.57 -18.93
N ALA A 79 -7.61 27.83 -17.62
CA ALA A 79 -8.67 27.32 -16.75
C ALA A 79 -10.05 27.90 -17.08
N ILE A 80 -10.10 29.14 -17.58
CA ILE A 80 -11.34 29.87 -17.85
C ILE A 80 -12.16 29.29 -19.02
N ASN A 81 -11.49 28.78 -20.07
CA ASN A 81 -12.16 28.36 -21.30
C ASN A 81 -11.68 27.00 -21.83
N GLY A 82 -10.71 26.35 -21.16
CA GLY A 82 -10.15 25.08 -21.57
C GLY A 82 -9.29 25.12 -22.83
N THR A 83 -9.00 26.30 -23.39
CA THR A 83 -8.18 26.42 -24.61
C THR A 83 -6.77 25.92 -24.33
N VAL A 84 -6.34 24.91 -25.08
CA VAL A 84 -5.01 24.31 -24.94
C VAL A 84 -3.96 25.27 -25.48
N PHE A 85 -2.94 25.55 -24.68
CA PHE A 85 -1.76 26.31 -25.09
C PHE A 85 -0.52 25.42 -25.29
N ASP A 86 -0.56 24.19 -24.76
CA ASP A 86 0.50 23.18 -24.86
C ASP A 86 -0.12 21.77 -24.72
N PRO A 87 0.10 20.80 -25.62
CA PRO A 87 0.89 20.86 -26.85
C PRO A 87 0.35 21.87 -27.87
N GLN A 88 1.17 22.23 -28.86
CA GLN A 88 0.76 23.16 -29.92
C GLN A 88 -0.56 22.70 -30.58
N PRO A 89 -1.45 23.63 -30.96
CA PRO A 89 -2.68 23.29 -31.65
C PRO A 89 -2.43 22.40 -32.87
N GLY A 90 -3.14 21.27 -32.94
CA GLY A 90 -2.99 20.29 -34.02
C GLY A 90 -1.99 19.14 -33.74
N ASN A 91 -1.25 19.18 -32.63
CA ASN A 91 -0.49 18.03 -32.17
C ASN A 91 -1.36 17.15 -31.25
N PRO A 92 -1.68 15.90 -31.63
CA PRO A 92 -2.48 15.01 -30.81
C PRO A 92 -1.74 14.44 -29.59
N THR A 93 -0.41 14.64 -29.51
CA THR A 93 0.44 14.02 -28.48
C THR A 93 0.68 14.99 -27.34
N PRO A 94 0.44 14.59 -26.06
CA PRO A 94 0.81 15.38 -24.90
C PRO A 94 2.31 15.74 -24.90
N SER A 95 2.63 16.95 -24.45
CA SER A 95 4.00 17.40 -24.30
C SER A 95 4.73 16.60 -23.22
N GLN A 96 6.03 16.40 -23.38
CA GLN A 96 6.85 15.63 -22.46
C GLN A 96 7.93 16.49 -21.82
N LEU A 97 8.11 16.31 -20.51
CA LEU A 97 9.11 17.02 -19.72
C LEU A 97 9.76 16.05 -18.74
N THR A 98 11.08 16.12 -18.60
CA THR A 98 11.81 15.43 -17.53
C THR A 98 12.27 16.44 -16.48
N HIS A 99 11.97 16.19 -15.22
CA HIS A 99 12.30 17.06 -14.11
C HIS A 99 12.63 16.27 -12.85
N LYS A 100 13.54 16.79 -12.02
CA LYS A 100 13.84 16.22 -10.70
C LYS A 100 13.07 17.00 -9.64
N ILE A 101 12.15 16.33 -8.95
CA ILE A 101 11.19 16.97 -8.06
C ILE A 101 11.91 17.72 -6.94
N GLY A 102 11.63 19.02 -6.84
CA GLY A 102 12.25 19.95 -5.91
C GLY A 102 13.51 20.66 -6.41
N ASP A 103 13.98 20.37 -7.63
CA ASP A 103 15.02 21.18 -8.28
C ASP A 103 14.38 22.44 -8.91
N PRO A 104 15.12 23.56 -9.06
CA PRO A 104 14.59 24.75 -9.72
C PRO A 104 14.32 24.49 -11.21
N GLY A 105 13.45 25.31 -11.81
CA GLY A 105 13.20 25.29 -13.27
C GLY A 105 11.78 24.94 -13.68
N LEU A 106 10.92 24.56 -12.72
CA LEU A 106 9.47 24.56 -12.90
C LEU A 106 8.79 25.57 -11.99
N LEU A 107 7.53 25.87 -12.28
CA LEU A 107 6.67 26.61 -11.35
C LEU A 107 6.57 25.81 -10.05
N ASP A 108 6.82 26.46 -8.91
CA ASP A 108 6.80 25.81 -7.59
C ASP A 108 5.49 25.06 -7.33
N TYR A 109 4.36 25.64 -7.74
CA TYR A 109 3.07 24.99 -7.59
C TYR A 109 2.98 23.73 -8.46
N PHE A 110 3.51 23.75 -9.68
CA PHE A 110 3.54 22.57 -10.55
C PHE A 110 4.39 21.46 -9.93
N ASP A 111 5.59 21.78 -9.45
CA ASP A 111 6.49 20.81 -8.82
C ASP A 111 5.86 20.17 -7.57
N GLN A 112 5.19 20.98 -6.74
CA GLN A 112 4.45 20.48 -5.57
C GLN A 112 3.35 19.49 -5.95
N GLN A 113 2.69 19.69 -7.09
CA GLN A 113 1.66 18.77 -7.57
C GLN A 113 2.22 17.44 -8.06
N LEU A 114 3.52 17.36 -8.36
CA LEU A 114 4.19 16.10 -8.73
C LEU A 114 4.43 15.21 -7.52
N VAL A 115 4.47 15.72 -6.30
CA VAL A 115 4.71 14.91 -5.08
C VAL A 115 3.49 14.01 -4.79
N GLY A 116 3.76 12.74 -4.50
CA GLY A 116 2.73 11.76 -4.14
C GLY A 116 1.92 11.22 -5.32
N MET A 117 2.28 11.57 -6.55
CA MET A 117 1.65 11.05 -7.77
C MET A 117 2.02 9.59 -7.99
N GLU A 118 1.03 8.81 -8.42
CA GLU A 118 1.20 7.42 -8.83
C GLU A 118 1.58 7.39 -10.32
N PRO A 119 2.71 6.77 -10.72
CA PRO A 119 3.07 6.63 -12.13
C PRO A 119 1.99 5.92 -12.96
N GLY A 120 1.78 6.39 -14.19
CA GLY A 120 0.73 5.92 -15.09
C GLY A 120 -0.67 6.48 -14.81
N VAL A 121 -0.88 7.15 -13.67
CA VAL A 121 -2.18 7.75 -13.33
C VAL A 121 -2.19 9.23 -13.73
N LYS A 122 -3.26 9.65 -14.42
CA LYS A 122 -3.50 11.05 -14.77
C LYS A 122 -3.98 11.85 -13.58
N LYS A 123 -3.29 12.94 -13.25
CA LYS A 123 -3.69 13.95 -12.26
C LYS A 123 -4.06 15.25 -12.96
N VAL A 124 -5.10 15.91 -12.46
CA VAL A 124 -5.53 17.22 -12.95
C VAL A 124 -5.43 18.23 -11.82
N PHE A 125 -4.88 19.41 -12.10
CA PHE A 125 -4.83 20.52 -11.15
C PHE A 125 -4.85 21.87 -11.87
N VAL A 126 -5.16 22.92 -11.11
CA VAL A 126 -5.12 24.31 -11.58
C VAL A 126 -4.05 25.06 -10.79
N ILE A 127 -3.26 25.84 -11.49
CA ILE A 127 -2.31 26.82 -10.95
C ILE A 127 -2.98 28.19 -11.05
N PRO A 128 -3.40 28.79 -9.93
CA PRO A 128 -3.88 30.17 -9.91
C PRO A 128 -2.80 31.14 -10.43
N ALA A 129 -3.21 32.23 -11.08
CA ALA A 129 -2.30 33.21 -11.69
C ALA A 129 -1.20 33.70 -10.73
N GLN A 130 -1.53 33.91 -9.46
CA GLN A 130 -0.58 34.33 -8.40
C GLN A 130 0.55 33.31 -8.12
N PHE A 131 0.38 32.05 -8.53
CA PHE A 131 1.37 30.97 -8.43
C PHE A 131 1.90 30.53 -9.81
N GLY A 132 1.48 31.21 -10.88
CA GLY A 132 1.89 30.95 -12.26
C GLY A 132 3.03 31.87 -12.69
N TYR A 133 2.91 32.42 -13.90
CA TYR A 133 3.90 33.34 -14.45
C TYR A 133 3.65 34.77 -13.93
N THR A 134 4.70 35.40 -13.41
CA THR A 134 4.68 36.74 -12.81
C THR A 134 5.33 37.82 -13.67
N ASP A 135 6.02 37.46 -14.75
CA ASP A 135 6.59 38.40 -15.71
C ASP A 135 5.53 38.77 -16.77
N PRO A 136 5.13 40.05 -16.88
CA PRO A 136 4.18 40.52 -17.89
C PRO A 136 4.59 40.27 -19.34
N SER A 137 5.87 40.02 -19.62
CA SER A 137 6.34 39.65 -20.96
C SER A 137 5.93 38.23 -21.38
N ASN A 138 5.56 37.38 -20.42
CA ASN A 138 5.13 36.02 -20.68
C ASN A 138 3.66 36.00 -21.16
N LYS A 139 3.39 35.31 -22.27
CA LYS A 139 2.02 35.15 -22.82
C LYS A 139 1.00 34.51 -21.86
N LEU A 140 1.48 33.76 -20.86
CA LEU A 140 0.67 33.09 -19.85
C LEU A 140 0.57 33.90 -18.54
N TYR A 141 1.14 35.11 -18.49
CA TYR A 141 1.05 36.01 -17.34
C TYR A 141 -0.39 36.36 -17.00
N GLY A 142 -0.72 36.32 -15.70
CA GLY A 142 -2.04 36.73 -15.19
C GLY A 142 -3.17 35.73 -15.45
N TYR A 143 -2.88 34.54 -15.99
CA TYR A 143 -3.89 33.51 -16.25
C TYR A 143 -3.83 32.37 -15.24
N ASP A 144 -5.01 31.84 -14.90
CA ASP A 144 -5.15 30.55 -14.24
C ASP A 144 -4.91 29.43 -15.26
N LEU A 145 -4.01 28.51 -14.92
CA LEU A 145 -3.56 27.46 -15.83
C LEU A 145 -4.01 26.09 -15.32
N ARG A 146 -4.70 25.32 -16.15
CA ARG A 146 -5.09 23.94 -15.87
C ARG A 146 -4.11 22.98 -16.51
N PHE A 147 -3.68 21.98 -15.76
CA PHE A 147 -2.79 20.93 -16.24
C PHE A 147 -3.42 19.55 -16.04
N GLU A 148 -3.30 18.71 -17.07
CA GLU A 148 -3.45 17.26 -16.96
C GLU A 148 -2.06 16.64 -17.08
N VAL A 149 -1.64 15.87 -16.09
CA VAL A 149 -0.27 15.36 -15.98
C VAL A 149 -0.27 13.88 -15.66
N THR A 150 0.56 13.11 -16.33
CA THR A 150 0.80 11.68 -16.08
C THR A 150 2.30 11.43 -15.98
N ILE A 151 2.77 10.81 -14.91
CA ILE A 151 4.17 10.35 -14.83
C ILE A 151 4.31 9.10 -15.70
N VAL A 152 5.12 9.17 -16.74
CA VAL A 152 5.40 8.07 -17.67
C VAL A 152 6.74 7.38 -17.42
N LYS A 153 7.63 8.04 -16.66
CA LYS A 153 8.86 7.44 -16.15
C LYS A 153 9.17 7.99 -14.76
N LEU A 154 9.63 7.12 -13.86
CA LEU A 154 10.09 7.51 -12.53
C LEU A 154 11.44 6.85 -12.24
N VAL A 155 12.43 7.67 -11.87
CA VAL A 155 13.79 7.24 -11.51
C VAL A 155 14.12 7.73 -10.11
N ARG A 156 14.63 6.84 -9.25
CA ARG A 156 15.05 7.14 -7.87
C ARG A 156 16.43 6.55 -7.64
N GLY A 157 17.38 7.37 -7.18
CA GLY A 157 18.75 6.90 -6.91
C GLY A 157 19.46 6.29 -8.13
N GLY A 158 19.05 6.65 -9.36
CA GLY A 158 19.57 6.07 -10.61
C GLY A 158 18.82 4.82 -11.11
N GLU A 159 17.92 4.25 -10.31
CA GLU A 159 17.10 3.11 -10.69
C GLU A 159 15.77 3.55 -11.31
N THR A 160 15.38 2.94 -12.44
CA THR A 160 14.06 3.18 -13.04
C THR A 160 13.02 2.34 -12.32
N LEU A 161 12.15 2.99 -11.55
CA LEU A 161 11.06 2.36 -10.81
C LEU A 161 9.78 2.23 -11.65
N TYR A 162 9.63 3.08 -12.68
CA TYR A 162 8.53 3.01 -13.64
C TYR A 162 8.98 3.44 -15.05
N PRO A 163 8.56 2.75 -16.13
CA PRO A 163 7.83 1.48 -16.11
C PRO A 163 8.71 0.37 -15.53
N LYS A 164 8.10 -0.61 -14.84
CA LYS A 164 8.84 -1.78 -14.34
C LYS A 164 9.34 -2.55 -15.56
N ALA A 165 10.64 -2.88 -15.60
CA ALA A 165 11.19 -3.70 -16.67
C ALA A 165 10.42 -5.04 -16.69
N THR A 166 9.89 -5.39 -17.86
CA THR A 166 9.18 -6.66 -18.11
C THR A 166 10.13 -7.84 -18.02
#